data_AF-G4Q3Y5-F1
#
_entry.id   AF-G4Q3Y5-F1
#
_cell.length_a   1.000
_cell.length_b   1.000
_cell.length_c   1.000
_cell.angle_alpha   90.00
_cell.angle_beta   90.00
_cell.angle_gamma   90.00
#
_symmetry.space_group_name_H-M   'P 1'
#
loop_
_entity.id
_entity.type
_entity.pdbx_description
1 polymer ?
#
loop_
_entity_poly.entity_id
_entity_poly.type
_entity_poly.pdbx_seq_one_letter_code
_entity_poly.pdbx_strand_id
1 'polypeptide(L)'
;MLEAKAAAAERGLSLGKYLTDITNRYNSMVRMVRLPDFTPVEKQILAELVMGSTADANILRAMPESIFDSVIGTIEEKEGLKDKIERLAPIERMAIIEAAENGFK
;
A
#
# COMPACT_ATOMS: atom_id res chain seq x y z
N MET A 1 16.16 -12.34 2.41
CA MET A 1 17.34 -12.33 1.50
C MET A 1 17.80 -13.73 1.08
N LEU A 2 17.95 -14.68 2.01
CA LEU A 2 18.39 -16.04 1.66
C LEU A 2 17.41 -16.76 0.72
N GLU A 3 16.11 -16.65 0.99
CA GLU A 3 15.04 -17.21 0.16
C GLU A 3 14.99 -16.59 -1.25
N ALA A 4 15.09 -15.27 -1.36
CA ALA A 4 15.10 -14.58 -2.65
C ALA A 4 16.31 -14.99 -3.52
N LYS A 5 17.47 -15.23 -2.88
CA LYS A 5 18.67 -15.71 -3.57
C LYS A 5 18.51 -17.14 -4.05
N ALA A 6 17.88 -18.01 -3.26
CA ALA A 6 17.56 -19.38 -3.66
C ALA A 6 16.56 -19.39 -4.84
N ALA A 7 15.46 -18.64 -4.74
CA ALA A 7 14.46 -18.54 -5.81
C ALA A 7 15.05 -17.95 -7.13
N ALA A 8 15.99 -17.02 -7.03
CA ALA A 8 16.71 -16.51 -8.20
C ALA A 8 17.57 -17.61 -8.84
N ALA A 9 18.30 -18.40 -8.04
CA ALA A 9 19.13 -19.49 -8.52
C ALA A 9 18.33 -20.62 -9.19
N GLU A 10 17.17 -20.99 -8.64
CA GLU A 10 16.24 -21.97 -9.24
C GLU A 10 15.78 -21.56 -10.65
N ARG A 11 15.72 -20.25 -10.91
CA ARG A 11 15.35 -19.68 -12.22
C ARG A 11 16.55 -19.39 -13.12
N GLY A 12 17.77 -19.70 -12.68
CA GLY A 12 19.00 -19.38 -13.42
C GLY A 12 19.27 -17.87 -13.53
N LEU A 13 18.77 -17.07 -12.59
CA LEU A 13 18.90 -15.61 -12.58
C LEU A 13 19.86 -15.14 -11.48
N SER A 14 20.49 -13.99 -11.69
CA SER A 14 21.13 -13.27 -10.59
C SER A 14 20.06 -12.72 -9.64
N LEU A 15 20.41 -12.53 -8.36
CA LEU A 15 19.49 -11.92 -7.39
C LEU A 15 18.97 -10.56 -7.87
N GLY A 16 19.85 -9.72 -8.44
CA GLY A 16 19.46 -8.41 -8.97
C GLY A 16 18.41 -8.52 -10.08
N LYS A 17 18.62 -9.39 -11.07
CA LYS A 17 17.66 -9.58 -12.17
C LYS A 17 16.32 -10.11 -11.66
N TYR A 18 16.35 -11.07 -10.73
CA TYR A 18 15.14 -11.61 -10.12
C TYR A 18 14.32 -10.54 -9.38
N LEU A 19 14.98 -9.69 -8.59
CA LEU A 19 14.32 -8.59 -7.88
C LEU A 19 13.78 -7.55 -8.86
N THR A 20 14.54 -7.17 -9.90
CA THR A 20 14.05 -6.26 -10.96
C THR A 20 12.79 -6.80 -11.63
N ASP A 21 12.74 -8.10 -11.96
CA ASP A 21 11.58 -8.72 -12.58
C ASP A 21 10.35 -8.75 -11.64
N ILE A 22 10.54 -8.90 -10.34
CA ILE A 22 9.47 -8.78 -9.34
C ILE A 22 9.00 -7.34 -9.25
N THR A 23 9.92 -6.39 -9.06
CA THR A 23 9.61 -4.97 -8.94
C THR A 23 8.86 -4.46 -10.16
N ASN A 24 9.25 -4.88 -11.37
CA ASN A 24 8.57 -4.51 -12.61
C ASN A 24 7.13 -5.03 -12.69
N ARG A 25 6.90 -6.31 -12.31
CA ARG A 25 5.55 -6.90 -12.29
C ARG A 25 4.67 -6.22 -11.25
N TYR A 26 5.20 -5.99 -10.06
CA TYR A 26 4.53 -5.26 -8.99
C TYR A 26 4.14 -3.84 -9.45
N ASN A 27 5.11 -3.07 -9.94
CA ASN A 27 4.87 -1.71 -10.44
C ASN A 27 3.85 -1.69 -11.59
N SER A 28 3.85 -2.71 -12.45
CA SER A 28 2.87 -2.82 -13.52
C SER A 28 1.45 -3.00 -12.97
N MET A 29 1.27 -3.87 -11.97
CA MET A 29 -0.03 -4.06 -11.31
C MET A 29 -0.49 -2.77 -10.60
N VAL A 30 0.39 -2.15 -9.82
CA VAL A 30 0.07 -0.91 -9.07
C VAL A 30 -0.32 0.22 -10.01
N ARG A 31 0.37 0.40 -11.15
CA ARG A 31 0.04 1.45 -12.14
C ARG A 31 -1.32 1.26 -12.82
N MET A 32 -1.85 0.04 -12.82
CA MET A 32 -3.18 -0.26 -13.36
C MET A 32 -4.31 0.07 -12.37
N VAL A 33 -4.00 0.19 -11.08
CA VAL A 33 -4.98 0.56 -10.05
C VAL A 33 -5.53 1.96 -10.30
N ARG A 34 -6.82 2.13 -10.01
CA ARG A 34 -7.50 3.43 -9.92
C ARG A 34 -8.05 3.56 -8.51
N LEU A 35 -7.45 4.43 -7.73
CA LEU A 35 -7.93 4.73 -6.39
C LEU A 35 -9.17 5.63 -6.46
N PRO A 36 -10.08 5.55 -5.48
CA PRO A 36 -11.14 6.54 -5.32
C PRO A 36 -10.55 7.91 -4.98
N ASP A 37 -11.32 8.96 -5.19
CA ASP A 37 -10.92 10.29 -4.78
C ASP A 37 -10.89 10.39 -3.25
N PHE A 38 -9.73 10.83 -2.76
CA PHE A 38 -9.53 11.14 -1.35
C PHE A 38 -9.53 12.65 -1.11
N THR A 39 -10.23 13.08 -0.07
CA THR A 39 -10.18 14.46 0.40
C THR A 39 -8.79 14.79 0.97
N PRO A 40 -8.45 16.08 1.14
CA PRO A 40 -7.17 16.44 1.79
C PRO A 40 -7.00 15.83 3.18
N VAL A 41 -8.08 15.75 3.98
CA VAL A 41 -8.04 15.18 5.33
C VAL A 41 -7.83 13.66 5.27
N GLU A 42 -8.53 12.97 4.37
CA GLU A 42 -8.34 11.53 4.16
C GLU A 42 -6.90 11.19 3.74
N LYS A 43 -6.31 11.99 2.84
CA LYS A 43 -4.91 11.85 2.42
C LYS A 43 -3.95 12.03 3.61
N GLN A 44 -4.24 12.94 4.53
CA GLN A 44 -3.44 13.14 5.75
C GLN A 44 -3.54 11.95 6.71
N ILE A 45 -4.75 11.43 6.95
CA ILE A 45 -4.97 10.22 7.75
C ILE A 45 -4.18 9.04 7.18
N LEU A 46 -4.26 8.82 5.86
CA LEU A 46 -3.53 7.76 5.18
C LEU A 46 -2.01 7.93 5.26
N ALA A 47 -1.51 9.16 5.15
CA ALA A 47 -0.09 9.45 5.28
C ALA A 47 0.43 9.15 6.70
N GLU A 48 -0.33 9.51 7.74
CA GLU A 48 0.00 9.21 9.13
C GLU A 48 0.07 7.70 9.40
N LEU A 49 -0.91 6.94 8.89
CA LEU A 49 -0.99 5.48 9.05
C LEU A 49 0.22 4.76 8.43
N VAL A 50 0.70 5.26 7.28
CA VAL A 50 1.83 4.68 6.55
C VAL A 50 3.18 5.07 7.15
N MET A 51 3.26 6.24 7.79
CA MET A 51 4.52 6.75 8.36
C MET A 51 5.08 5.81 9.43
N GLY A 52 6.22 5.17 9.14
CA GLY A 52 6.91 4.26 10.06
C GLY A 52 6.40 2.81 10.01
N SER A 53 5.43 2.51 9.16
CA SER A 53 4.91 1.15 8.97
C SER A 53 5.67 0.40 7.88
N THR A 54 5.82 -0.92 8.03
CA THR A 54 6.29 -1.79 6.95
C THR A 54 5.11 -2.16 6.05
N ALA A 55 5.25 -2.01 4.73
CA ALA A 55 4.25 -2.39 3.74
C ALA A 55 4.10 -3.93 3.66
N ASP A 56 3.35 -4.51 4.60
CA ASP A 56 3.15 -5.95 4.75
C ASP A 56 1.67 -6.35 4.76
N ALA A 57 1.40 -7.64 4.91
CA ALA A 57 0.02 -8.15 4.94
C ALA A 57 -0.78 -7.68 6.18
N ASN A 58 -0.13 -7.27 7.26
CA ASN A 58 -0.80 -6.82 8.48
C ASN A 58 -1.38 -5.43 8.27
N ILE A 59 -0.56 -4.48 7.78
CA ILE A 59 -1.06 -3.13 7.47
C ILE A 59 -2.16 -3.17 6.42
N LEU A 60 -2.02 -3.98 5.35
CA LEU A 60 -3.06 -4.08 4.31
C LEU A 60 -4.39 -4.62 4.85
N ARG A 61 -4.35 -5.55 5.81
CA ARG A 61 -5.56 -6.12 6.42
C ARG A 61 -6.18 -5.14 7.41
N ALA A 62 -5.37 -4.54 8.27
CA ALA A 62 -5.81 -3.66 9.34
C ALA A 62 -6.18 -2.25 8.87
N MET A 63 -5.73 -1.84 7.67
CA MET A 63 -5.90 -0.48 7.14
C MET A 63 -7.31 0.12 7.33
N PRO A 64 -8.44 -0.57 7.06
CA PRO A 64 -9.77 0.02 7.27
C PRO A 64 -10.05 0.42 8.71
N GLU A 65 -9.50 -0.31 9.69
CA GLU A 65 -9.70 -0.04 11.12
C GLU A 65 -8.63 0.91 11.68
N SER A 66 -7.39 0.78 11.21
CA SER A 66 -6.26 1.60 11.66
C SER A 66 -6.42 3.10 11.34
N ILE A 67 -7.36 3.50 10.48
CA ILE A 67 -7.69 4.91 10.28
C ILE A 67 -8.17 5.60 11.57
N PHE A 68 -8.78 4.85 12.50
CA PHE A 68 -9.34 5.43 13.70
C PHE A 68 -8.27 5.83 14.71
N ASP A 69 -7.08 5.24 14.61
CA ASP A 69 -5.92 5.55 15.43
C ASP A 69 -5.28 6.90 15.06
N SER A 70 -5.56 7.44 13.88
CA SER A 70 -5.08 8.77 13.46
C SER A 70 -5.63 9.85 14.38
N VAL A 71 -4.80 10.84 14.71
CA VAL A 71 -5.28 12.02 15.46
C VAL A 71 -5.96 13.06 14.58
N ILE A 72 -5.96 12.83 13.26
CA ILE A 72 -6.46 13.75 12.22
C ILE A 72 -7.90 13.34 11.82
N GLY A 73 -8.72 14.35 11.51
CA GLY A 73 -10.07 14.19 10.99
C GLY A 73 -11.14 13.85 12.03
N THR A 74 -12.40 14.07 11.66
CA THR A 74 -13.57 13.72 12.49
C THR A 74 -13.91 12.24 12.39
N ILE A 75 -14.80 11.76 13.27
CA ILE A 75 -15.31 10.39 13.21
C ILE A 75 -16.04 10.16 11.88
N GLU A 76 -16.85 11.12 11.42
CA GLU A 76 -17.58 11.01 10.15
C GLU A 76 -16.64 10.94 8.93
N GLU A 77 -15.54 11.72 8.94
CA GLU A 77 -14.52 11.66 7.89
C GLU A 77 -13.81 10.29 7.87
N LYS A 78 -13.52 9.74 9.05
CA LYS A 78 -12.92 8.41 9.20
C LYS A 78 -13.89 7.31 8.75
N GLU A 79 -15.16 7.35 9.15
CA GLU A 79 -16.16 6.38 8.69
C GLU A 79 -16.31 6.42 7.16
N GLY A 80 -16.38 7.61 6.56
CA GLY A 80 -16.39 7.77 5.11
C GLY A 80 -15.14 7.18 4.42
N LEU A 81 -13.97 7.35 5.04
CA LEU A 81 -12.73 6.76 4.55
C LEU A 81 -12.70 5.23 4.69
N LYS A 82 -13.19 4.69 5.82
CA LYS A 82 -13.32 3.25 6.03
C LYS A 82 -14.12 2.60 4.92
N ASP A 83 -15.29 3.16 4.63
CA ASP A 83 -16.18 2.68 3.58
C ASP A 83 -15.51 2.64 2.20
N LYS A 84 -14.61 3.58 1.92
CA LYS A 84 -13.79 3.56 0.69
C LYS A 84 -12.80 2.40 0.73
N ILE A 85 -12.03 2.27 1.81
CA ILE A 85 -10.93 1.29 1.93
C ILE A 85 -11.45 -0.15 2.06
N GLU A 86 -12.59 -0.38 2.69
CA GLU A 86 -13.20 -1.72 2.79
C GLU A 86 -13.53 -2.33 1.44
N ARG A 87 -13.91 -1.48 0.47
CA ARG A 87 -14.22 -1.89 -0.91
C ARG A 87 -12.97 -2.17 -1.75
N LEU A 88 -11.78 -1.83 -1.25
CA LEU A 88 -10.52 -2.01 -1.95
C LEU A 88 -9.93 -3.40 -1.72
N ALA A 89 -9.49 -4.01 -2.82
CA ALA A 89 -8.67 -5.21 -2.83
C ALA A 89 -7.26 -4.93 -2.27
N PRO A 90 -6.51 -5.97 -1.86
CA PRO A 90 -5.17 -5.80 -1.29
C PRO A 90 -4.19 -5.01 -2.17
N ILE A 91 -4.24 -5.18 -3.50
CA ILE A 91 -3.37 -4.43 -4.42
C ILE A 91 -3.72 -2.94 -4.47
N GLU A 92 -4.99 -2.59 -4.26
CA GLU A 92 -5.44 -1.20 -4.25
C GLU A 92 -5.07 -0.52 -2.92
N ARG A 93 -5.17 -1.25 -1.80
CA ARG A 93 -4.62 -0.79 -0.51
C ARG A 93 -3.11 -0.61 -0.56
N MET A 94 -2.41 -1.46 -1.31
CA MET A 94 -0.98 -1.27 -1.54
C MET A 94 -0.69 -0.02 -2.37
N ALA A 95 -1.53 0.29 -3.37
CA ALA A 95 -1.41 1.54 -4.12
C ALA A 95 -1.63 2.78 -3.25
N ILE A 96 -2.45 2.70 -2.18
CA ILE A 96 -2.55 3.77 -1.18
C ILE A 96 -1.22 3.98 -0.46
N ILE A 97 -0.54 2.90 -0.03
CA ILE A 97 0.77 2.99 0.64
C ILE A 97 1.78 3.69 -0.27
N GLU A 98 1.87 3.24 -1.52
CA GLU A 98 2.75 3.86 -2.53
C GLU A 98 2.42 5.34 -2.75
N ALA A 99 1.15 5.71 -2.78
CA ALA A 99 0.72 7.09 -2.92
C ALA A 99 1.01 7.92 -1.66
N ALA A 100 0.93 7.35 -0.47
CA ALA A 100 1.29 8.03 0.76
C ALA A 100 2.80 8.31 0.83
N GLU A 101 3.64 7.38 0.38
CA GLU A 101 5.10 7.52 0.36
C GLU A 101 5.59 8.48 -0.75
N ASN A 102 4.98 8.42 -1.93
CA ASN A 102 5.45 9.15 -3.12
C ASN A 102 4.61 10.41 -3.45
N GLY A 103 3.51 10.62 -2.74
CA GLY A 103 2.52 11.66 -2.99
C GLY A 103 1.31 11.16 -3.79
N PHE A 104 0.11 11.51 -3.30
CA PHE A 104 -1.14 11.30 -4.02
C PHE A 104 -1.15 12.16 -5.28
N LYS A 105 -1.33 11.52 -6.44
CA LYS A 105 -1.49 12.20 -7.72
C LYS A 105 -2.89 12.77 -7.90
#